data_AF-A0A318TQA7-F1
#
_entry.id   AF-A0A318TQA7-F1
#
_cell.length_a   1.000
_cell.length_b   1.000
_cell.length_c   1.000
_cell.angle_alpha   90.00
_cell.angle_beta   90.00
_cell.angle_gamma   90.00
#
_symmetry.space_group_name_H-M   'P 1'
#
loop_
_entity.id
_entity.type
_entity.pdbx_description
1 polymer ?
#
loop_
_entity_poly.entity_id
_entity_poly.type
_entity_poly.pdbx_seq_one_letter_code
_entity_poly.pdbx_strand_id
1 'polypeptide(L)' 'MTELTLKELAFIEDEIRAEEITAKTMNWCAAQCDDQELKKSLEEMAEKHQLKIVELSQYFNRTKNIQ' A
#
# COMPACT_ATOMS: atom_id res chain seq x y z
N MET A 1 2.19 -16.65 19.72
CA MET A 1 1.57 -16.15 18.48
C MET A 1 0.24 -15.56 18.88
N THR A 2 0.07 -14.26 18.75
CA THR A 2 -1.23 -13.61 18.95
C THR A 2 -2.00 -13.73 17.64
N GLU A 3 -3.09 -14.50 17.65
CA GLU A 3 -4.06 -14.45 16.57
C GLU A 3 -4.63 -13.03 16.52
N LEU A 4 -4.59 -12.41 15.35
CA LEU A 4 -5.21 -11.11 15.16
C LEU A 4 -6.72 -11.26 15.28
N THR A 5 -7.34 -10.36 16.02
CA THR A 5 -8.79 -10.25 16.09
C THR A 5 -9.38 -9.86 14.73
N LEU A 6 -10.65 -10.18 14.50
CA LEU A 6 -11.37 -9.77 13.28
C LEU A 6 -11.28 -8.26 13.04
N LYS A 7 -11.26 -7.47 14.12
CA LYS A 7 -11.09 -6.01 14.06
C LYS A 7 -9.71 -5.65 13.50
N GLU A 8 -8.65 -6.26 13.98
CA GLU A 8 -7.28 -6.00 13.50
C GLU A 8 -7.09 -6.44 12.04
N LEU A 9 -7.70 -7.56 11.63
CA LEU A 9 -7.71 -7.99 10.23
C LEU A 9 -8.41 -6.96 9.33
N ALA A 10 -9.57 -6.45 9.75
CA ALA A 10 -10.29 -5.41 9.02
C ALA A 10 -9.48 -4.10 8.92
N PHE A 11 -8.76 -3.72 9.99
CA PHE A 11 -7.85 -2.56 9.96
C PHE A 11 -6.72 -2.74 8.94
N ILE A 12 -6.11 -3.93 8.86
CA ILE A 12 -5.05 -4.21 7.89
C ILE A 12 -5.61 -4.17 6.46
N GLU A 13 -6.81 -4.69 6.24
CA GLU A 13 -7.47 -4.64 4.94
C GLU A 13 -7.76 -3.19 4.50
N ASP A 14 -8.23 -2.34 5.41
CA ASP A 14 -8.45 -0.92 5.15
C ASP A 14 -7.14 -0.17 4.88
N GLU A 15 -6.07 -0.48 5.62
CA GLU A 15 -4.74 0.09 5.38
C GLU A 15 -4.21 -0.28 3.99
N ILE A 16 -4.35 -1.55 3.57
CA ILE A 16 -3.98 -1.99 2.21
C ILE A 16 -4.73 -1.18 1.15
N ARG A 17 -6.04 -0.97 1.32
CA ARG A 17 -6.83 -0.16 0.38
C ARG A 17 -6.40 1.30 0.35
N ALA A 18 -6.11 1.89 1.51
CA ALA A 18 -5.65 3.28 1.60
C ALA A 18 -4.30 3.47 0.89
N GLU A 19 -3.36 2.54 1.11
CA GLU A 19 -2.06 2.50 0.45
C GLU A 19 -2.20 2.35 -1.08
N GLU A 20 -3.12 1.49 -1.56
CA GLU A 20 -3.40 1.33 -2.99
C GLU A 20 -3.91 2.62 -3.64
N ILE A 21 -4.87 3.29 -3.00
CA ILE A 21 -5.42 4.55 -3.49
C ILE A 21 -4.31 5.60 -3.55
N THR A 22 -3.47 5.65 -2.53
CA THR A 22 -2.34 6.59 -2.44
C THR A 22 -1.34 6.36 -3.58
N ALA A 23 -0.89 5.12 -3.79
CA ALA A 23 0.04 4.78 -4.87
C ALA A 23 -0.54 5.11 -6.26
N LYS A 24 -1.81 4.77 -6.50
CA LYS A 24 -2.50 5.07 -7.77
C LYS A 24 -2.62 6.58 -8.00
N THR A 25 -2.95 7.33 -6.95
CA THR A 25 -3.08 8.78 -7.00
C THR A 25 -1.73 9.44 -7.29
N MET A 26 -0.66 9.00 -6.63
CA MET A 26 0.69 9.50 -6.87
C MET A 26 1.17 9.25 -8.31
N ASN A 27 0.94 8.06 -8.85
CA ASN A 27 1.22 7.76 -10.26
C ASN A 27 0.39 8.62 -11.22
N TRP A 28 -0.89 8.84 -10.90
CA TRP A 28 -1.72 9.74 -11.69
C TRP A 28 -1.18 11.17 -11.66
N CYS A 29 -0.83 11.70 -10.49
CA CYS A 29 -0.20 13.01 -10.36
C CYS A 29 1.11 13.10 -11.16
N ALA A 30 1.97 12.08 -11.07
CA ALA A 30 3.23 12.01 -11.81
C ALA A 30 3.00 12.09 -13.33
N ALA A 31 1.95 11.43 -13.83
CA ALA A 31 1.57 11.45 -15.24
C ALA A 31 1.03 12.81 -15.72
N GLN A 32 0.59 13.68 -14.80
CA GLN A 32 0.14 15.05 -15.10
C GLN A 32 1.25 16.10 -14.93
N CYS A 33 2.44 15.71 -14.46
CA CYS A 33 3.56 16.63 -14.24
C CYS A 33 4.44 16.75 -15.49
N ASP A 34 4.73 17.99 -15.90
CA ASP A 34 5.72 18.29 -16.93
C ASP A 34 7.16 18.33 -16.36
N ASP A 35 7.28 18.67 -15.07
CA ASP A 35 8.56 18.68 -14.34
C ASP A 35 9.05 17.25 -14.09
N GLN A 36 10.23 16.93 -14.65
CA GLN A 36 10.81 15.59 -14.60
C GLN A 36 11.31 15.19 -13.21
N GLU A 37 11.77 16.15 -12.39
CA GLU A 37 12.25 15.86 -11.04
C GLU A 37 11.08 15.58 -10.10
N LEU A 38 10.01 16.38 -10.22
CA LEU A 38 8.77 16.17 -9.48
C LEU A 38 8.08 14.86 -9.88
N LYS A 39 8.01 14.58 -11.18
CA LYS A 39 7.46 13.32 -11.70
C LYS A 39 8.20 12.12 -11.13
N LYS A 40 9.54 12.12 -11.20
CA LYS A 40 10.36 11.04 -10.66
C LYS A 40 10.16 10.86 -9.16
N SER A 41 10.08 11.97 -8.41
CA SER A 41 9.81 11.92 -6.98
C SER A 41 8.46 11.28 -6.67
N LEU A 42 7.42 11.60 -7.45
CA LEU A 42 6.08 11.01 -7.29
C LEU A 42 6.06 9.52 -7.64
N GLU A 43 6.77 9.12 -8.70
CA GLU A 43 6.92 7.70 -9.09
C GLU A 43 7.67 6.90 -8.00
N GLU A 44 8.76 7.43 -7.44
CA GLU A 44 9.50 6.80 -6.34
C GLU A 44 8.65 6.67 -5.06
N MET A 45 7.81 7.67 -4.76
CA MET A 45 6.87 7.56 -3.64
C MET A 45 5.81 6.50 -3.92
N ALA A 46 5.23 6.48 -5.13
CA ALA A 46 4.24 5.47 -5.50
C ALA A 46 4.81 4.05 -5.40
N GLU A 47 6.07 3.83 -5.81
CA GLU A 47 6.77 2.56 -5.67
C GLU A 47 6.90 2.13 -4.20
N LYS A 48 7.25 3.05 -3.29
CA LYS A 48 7.32 2.76 -1.85
C LYS A 48 5.97 2.31 -1.28
N HIS A 49 4.88 2.97 -1.68
CA HIS A 49 3.53 2.56 -1.29
C HIS A 49 3.17 1.18 -1.87
N GLN A 50 3.56 0.89 -3.13
CA GLN A 50 3.40 -0.45 -3.73
C GLN A 50 4.15 -1.55 -2.97
N LEU A 51 5.39 -1.30 -2.55
CA LEU A 51 6.15 -2.24 -1.72
C LEU A 51 5.45 -2.50 -0.38
N LYS A 52 4.93 -1.46 0.26
CA LYS A 52 4.21 -1.57 1.53
C LYS A 52 2.91 -2.37 1.40
N ILE A 53 2.17 -2.21 0.30
CA ILE A 53 0.99 -3.04 -0.01
C ILE A 53 1.37 -4.51 -0.09
N VAL A 54 2.49 -4.85 -0.76
CA VAL A 54 2.97 -6.23 -0.86
C VAL A 54 3.31 -6.79 0.52
N GLU A 55 4.00 -6.02 1.35
CA GLU A 55 4.35 -6.43 2.72
C GLU A 55 3.10 -6.68 3.58
N LEU A 56 2.16 -5.73 3.59
CA LEU A 56 0.90 -5.85 4.34
C LEU A 56 0.05 -7.02 3.84
N SER A 57 -0.01 -7.23 2.53
CA SER A 57 -0.74 -8.35 1.93
C SER A 57 -0.12 -9.70 2.30
N GLN A 58 1.21 -9.80 2.31
CA GLN A 58 1.91 -11.00 2.77
C GLN A 58 1.66 -11.25 4.26
N TYR A 59 1.71 -10.20 5.08
CA TYR A 59 1.40 -10.29 6.50
C TYR A 59 -0.04 -10.77 6.75
N PHE A 60 -1.02 -10.15 6.08
CA PHE A 60 -2.43 -10.53 6.14
C PHE A 60 -2.68 -11.98 5.73
N ASN A 61 -2.04 -12.44 4.66
CA ASN A 61 -2.18 -13.82 4.19
C ASN A 61 -1.53 -14.83 5.15
N ARG A 62 -0.41 -14.49 5.79
CA ARG A 62 0.22 -15.34 6.81
C ARG A 62 -0.66 -15.47 8.04
N THR A 63 -1.28 -14.38 8.50
CA THR A 63 -2.15 -14.41 9.68
C THR A 63 -3.48 -15.11 9.40
N LYS A 64 -4.01 -15.00 8.18
CA LYS A 64 -5.21 -15.73 7.74
C LYS A 64 -5.00 -17.25 7.57
N ASN A 65 -3.81 -17.68 7.16
CA ASN A 65 -3.45 -19.11 7.02
C ASN A 65 -3.11 -19.80 8.35
N ILE A 66 -3.11 -19.08 9.48
CA ILE A 66 -2.89 -19.63 10.83
C ILE A 66 -4.22 -19.99 11.52
N GLN A 67 -5.38 -19.67 10.92
CA GLN A 67 -6.70 -20.15 11.34
C GLN A 67 -7.02 -21.53 10.76
#